data_AF-A0A2N2BJM4-F1
#
_entry.id   AF-A0A2N2BJM4-F1
#
_cell.length_a   1.000
_cell.length_b   1.000
_cell.length_c   1.000
_cell.angle_alpha   90.00
_cell.angle_beta   90.00
_cell.angle_gamma   90.00
#
_symmetry.space_group_name_H-M   'P 1'
#
loop_
_entity.id
_entity.type
_entity.pdbx_description
1 polymer ?
#
loop_
_entity_poly.entity_id
_entity_poly.type
_entity_poly.pdbx_seq_one_letter_code
_entity_poly.pdbx_strand_id
1 'polypeptide(L)'
;MRKNVQNQLFFVTILFFILGILHISLALFGLICFLLPFYQYYKYKDKLWCKYYCPRAGIFNVIFGKVGLRKKLPNWIKNGKGKEIVLYYFGLNLFFAIMSTIMVSLGRINPIDHVRFLMLFEMPFALPQLFMFSAPSPLIHLGYRVYSMMLTSTIIGCVLAYLYLPRTWCMICPIQTLTTEKT
;
A
#
# COMPACT_ATOMS: atom_id res chain seq x y z
N MET A 1 26.12 7.86 -9.18
CA MET A 1 25.27 6.65 -9.02
C MET A 1 24.37 6.82 -7.80
N ARG A 2 23.04 6.68 -7.92
CA ARG A 2 22.14 6.74 -6.76
C ARG A 2 22.27 5.46 -5.93
N LYS A 3 22.49 5.60 -4.61
CA LYS A 3 22.61 4.46 -3.68
C LYS A 3 21.26 3.77 -3.53
N ASN A 4 21.26 2.43 -3.51
CA ASN A 4 20.07 1.64 -3.21
C ASN A 4 19.84 1.61 -1.70
N VAL A 5 18.89 2.42 -1.23
CA VAL A 5 18.55 2.57 0.19
C VAL A 5 17.29 1.79 0.59
N GLN A 6 16.71 1.00 -0.33
CA GLN A 6 15.48 0.23 -0.08
C GLN A 6 15.54 -0.64 1.17
N ASN A 7 16.66 -1.35 1.36
CA ASN A 7 16.85 -2.23 2.50
C ASN A 7 17.02 -1.48 3.83
N GLN A 8 17.33 -0.18 3.81
CA GLN A 8 17.41 0.66 5.02
C GLN A 8 16.06 1.32 5.31
N LEU A 9 15.27 1.64 4.28
CA LEU A 9 13.95 2.27 4.44
C LEU A 9 12.82 1.31 4.88
N PHE A 10 13.09 0.03 5.14
CA PHE A 10 12.05 -0.92 5.57
C PHE A 10 11.37 -0.51 6.88
N PHE A 11 12.11 0.14 7.79
CA PHE A 11 11.59 0.65 9.05
C PHE A 11 10.48 1.69 8.86
N VAL A 12 10.48 2.44 7.74
CA VAL A 12 9.44 3.45 7.46
C VAL A 12 8.06 2.81 7.35
N THR A 13 7.98 1.66 6.69
CA THR A 13 6.72 0.91 6.57
C THR A 13 6.28 0.27 7.88
N ILE A 14 7.21 -0.17 8.73
CA ILE A 14 6.87 -0.67 10.08
C ILE A 14 6.38 0.48 10.95
N LEU A 15 7.09 1.60 10.93
CA LEU A 15 6.73 2.82 11.64
C LEU A 15 5.34 3.31 11.23
N PHE A 16 5.01 3.25 9.93
CA PHE A 16 3.66 3.58 9.46
C PHE A 16 2.58 2.70 10.10
N PHE A 17 2.79 1.39 10.17
CA PHE A 17 1.80 0.50 10.79
C PHE A 17 1.67 0.76 12.29
N ILE A 18 2.78 1.00 12.99
CA ILE A 18 2.77 1.37 14.41
C ILE A 18 2.01 2.69 14.61
N LEU A 19 2.29 3.72 13.81
CA LEU A 19 1.60 5.01 13.88
C LEU A 19 0.10 4.87 13.63
N GLY A 20 -0.32 4.02 12.69
CA GLY A 20 -1.74 3.75 12.42
C GLY A 20 -2.44 3.00 13.56
N ILE A 21 -1.73 2.17 14.31
CA ILE A 21 -2.22 1.53 15.54
C ILE A 21 -2.35 2.56 16.67
N LEU A 22 -1.39 3.47 16.81
CA LEU A 22 -1.44 4.53 17.83
C LEU A 22 -2.62 5.49 17.60
N HIS A 23 -2.80 5.95 16.35
CA HIS A 23 -3.92 6.81 15.98
C HIS A 23 -4.18 6.77 14.47
N ILE A 24 -5.42 6.54 14.07
CA ILE A 24 -5.76 6.33 12.66
C ILE A 24 -5.50 7.56 11.78
N SER A 25 -5.61 8.77 12.33
CA SER A 25 -5.30 10.00 11.55
C SER A 25 -3.82 10.12 11.18
N LEU A 26 -2.92 9.43 11.87
CA LEU A 26 -1.50 9.41 11.48
C LEU A 26 -1.26 8.51 10.26
N ALA A 27 -2.18 7.60 9.95
CA ALA A 27 -2.12 6.82 8.71
C ALA A 27 -2.28 7.70 7.46
N LEU A 28 -2.73 8.96 7.58
CA LEU A 28 -2.79 9.90 6.48
C LEU A 28 -1.40 10.24 5.92
N PHE A 29 -0.34 10.19 6.73
CA PHE A 29 1.04 10.35 6.25
C PHE A 29 1.43 9.28 5.21
N GLY A 30 0.72 8.15 5.17
CA GLY A 30 0.85 7.14 4.12
C GLY A 30 0.52 7.66 2.72
N LEU A 31 -0.32 8.69 2.60
CA LEU A 31 -0.58 9.34 1.31
C LEU A 31 0.69 9.96 0.72
N ILE A 32 1.61 10.45 1.55
CA ILE A 32 2.90 10.95 1.07
C ILE A 32 3.67 9.82 0.40
N CYS A 33 3.74 8.64 1.04
CA CYS A 33 4.39 7.46 0.44
C CYS A 33 3.72 7.01 -0.87
N PHE A 34 2.42 7.29 -1.03
CA PHE A 34 1.69 7.01 -2.25
C PHE A 34 1.94 8.05 -3.35
N LEU A 35 2.04 9.34 -3.01
CA LEU A 35 2.23 10.45 -3.96
C LEU A 35 3.68 10.59 -4.45
N LEU A 36 4.67 10.29 -3.59
CA LEU A 36 6.09 10.37 -3.91
C LEU A 36 6.50 9.61 -5.19
N PRO A 37 6.07 8.36 -5.44
CA PRO A 37 6.40 7.69 -6.71
C PRO A 37 5.87 8.42 -7.94
N PHE A 38 4.66 9.00 -7.87
CA PHE A 38 4.09 9.76 -8.99
C PHE A 38 4.85 11.06 -9.23
N TYR A 39 5.20 11.77 -8.16
CA TYR A 39 6.02 12.97 -8.25
C TYR A 39 7.41 12.67 -8.86
N GLN A 40 8.06 11.59 -8.41
CA GLN A 40 9.36 11.18 -8.95
C GLN A 40 9.26 10.77 -10.43
N TYR A 41 8.17 10.08 -10.80
CA TYR A 41 7.94 9.68 -12.19
C TYR A 41 7.69 10.91 -13.09
N TYR A 42 6.91 11.89 -12.62
CA TYR A 42 6.68 13.13 -13.35
C TYR A 42 7.98 13.90 -13.63
N LYS A 43 8.90 13.96 -12.66
CA LYS A 43 10.16 14.71 -12.79
C LYS A 43 11.26 13.98 -13.58
N TYR A 44 11.36 12.66 -13.43
CA TYR A 44 12.51 11.90 -13.96
C TYR A 44 12.15 10.88 -15.03
N LYS A 45 10.86 10.63 -15.28
CA LYS A 45 10.33 9.61 -16.21
C LYS A 45 10.94 8.20 -16.06
N ASP A 46 11.50 7.92 -14.89
CA ASP A 46 12.18 6.66 -14.61
C ASP A 46 11.68 6.09 -13.27
N LYS A 47 11.81 4.77 -13.11
CA LYS A 47 11.31 3.94 -12.00
C LYS A 47 12.18 4.08 -10.75
N LEU A 48 12.65 5.29 -10.48
CA LEU A 48 13.61 5.59 -9.42
C LEU A 48 13.06 5.22 -8.04
N TRP A 49 11.78 5.48 -7.79
CA TRP A 49 11.13 5.11 -6.53
C TRP A 49 11.13 3.60 -6.30
N CYS A 50 10.64 2.85 -7.28
CA CYS A 50 10.55 1.40 -7.20
C CYS A 50 11.92 0.71 -7.23
N LYS A 51 12.97 1.36 -7.74
CA LYS A 51 14.34 0.80 -7.82
C LYS A 51 15.22 1.17 -6.61
N TYR A 52 15.06 2.34 -6.00
CA TYR A 52 15.99 2.85 -4.98
C TYR A 52 15.36 3.23 -3.63
N TYR A 53 14.05 3.54 -3.56
CA TYR A 53 13.44 4.14 -2.35
C TYR A 53 12.28 3.36 -1.75
N CYS A 54 11.62 2.47 -2.49
CA CYS A 54 10.40 1.80 -2.04
C CYS A 54 10.58 1.03 -0.71
N PRO A 55 9.98 1.50 0.41
CA PRO A 55 10.23 0.95 1.75
C PRO A 55 9.67 -0.48 1.92
N ARG A 56 8.47 -0.75 1.37
CA ARG A 56 7.86 -2.09 1.42
C ARG A 56 8.67 -3.16 0.68
N ALA A 57 9.35 -2.78 -0.41
CA ALA A 57 10.20 -3.71 -1.15
C ALA A 57 11.44 -4.07 -0.31
N GLY A 58 11.89 -3.13 0.52
CA GLY A 58 12.87 -3.36 1.57
C GLY A 58 12.42 -4.43 2.56
N ILE A 59 11.20 -4.33 3.11
CA ILE A 59 10.63 -5.34 4.01
C ILE A 59 10.68 -6.73 3.37
N PHE A 60 10.17 -6.88 2.14
CA PHE A 60 10.12 -8.20 1.50
C PHE A 60 11.51 -8.77 1.22
N ASN A 61 12.47 -7.92 0.82
CA ASN A 61 13.85 -8.33 0.59
C ASN A 61 14.55 -8.78 1.89
N VAL A 62 14.37 -8.05 2.99
CA VAL A 62 15.01 -8.36 4.28
C VAL A 62 14.41 -9.63 4.88
N ILE A 63 13.08 -9.75 4.90
CA ILE A 63 12.37 -10.87 5.54
C ILE A 63 12.45 -12.14 4.68
N PHE A 64 12.08 -12.06 3.39
CA PHE A 64 11.90 -13.23 2.54
C PHE A 64 13.10 -13.52 1.61
N GLY A 65 14.14 -12.69 1.63
CA GLY A 65 15.36 -12.94 0.85
C GLY A 65 16.04 -14.28 1.20
N LYS A 66 15.98 -14.68 2.48
CA LYS A 66 16.56 -15.93 2.99
C LYS A 66 15.54 -17.04 3.27
N VAL A 67 14.25 -16.71 3.39
CA VAL A 67 13.21 -17.62 3.93
C VAL A 67 12.20 -18.10 2.86
N GLY A 68 12.18 -17.52 1.66
CA GLY A 68 11.18 -17.85 0.63
C GLY A 68 11.35 -19.24 -0.01
N LEU A 69 10.24 -19.89 -0.38
CA LEU A 69 10.19 -21.20 -1.05
C LEU A 69 10.74 -21.18 -2.50
N ARG A 70 10.94 -19.99 -3.10
CA ARG A 70 11.50 -19.80 -4.45
C ARG A 70 10.81 -20.65 -5.54
N LYS A 71 9.49 -20.81 -5.46
CA LYS A 71 8.72 -21.52 -6.50
C LYS A 71 8.78 -20.74 -7.83
N LYS A 72 8.62 -21.46 -8.94
CA LYS A 72 8.51 -20.86 -10.28
C LYS A 72 7.35 -19.87 -10.32
N LEU A 73 7.58 -18.71 -10.95
CA LEU A 73 6.58 -17.66 -11.08
C LEU A 73 5.41 -18.15 -11.94
N PRO A 74 4.14 -17.96 -11.53
CA PRO A 74 3.00 -18.37 -12.33
C PRO A 74 2.92 -17.53 -13.60
N ASN A 75 2.50 -18.15 -14.71
CA ASN A 75 2.40 -17.49 -16.01
C ASN A 75 1.46 -16.27 -15.99
N TRP A 76 0.46 -16.22 -15.12
CA TRP A 76 -0.46 -15.08 -15.03
C TRP A 76 0.22 -13.78 -14.56
N ILE A 77 1.24 -13.87 -13.71
CA ILE A 77 2.07 -12.73 -13.29
C ILE A 77 3.03 -12.32 -14.42
N LYS A 78 3.56 -13.32 -15.15
CA LYS A 78 4.50 -13.10 -16.26
C LYS A 78 3.81 -12.50 -17.49
N ASN A 79 2.58 -12.92 -17.79
CA ASN A 79 1.80 -12.54 -18.97
C ASN A 79 1.08 -11.19 -18.82
N GLY A 80 1.34 -10.43 -17.76
CA GLY A 80 0.82 -9.06 -17.59
C GLY A 80 -0.63 -8.96 -17.11
N LYS A 81 -1.47 -9.99 -17.32
CA LYS A 81 -2.88 -10.01 -16.85
C LYS A 81 -3.01 -9.75 -15.34
N GLY A 82 -2.09 -10.27 -14.52
CA GLY A 82 -2.07 -10.00 -13.08
C GLY A 82 -1.86 -8.54 -12.72
N LYS A 83 -1.14 -7.77 -13.55
CA LYS A 83 -0.90 -6.34 -13.33
C LYS A 83 -2.18 -5.53 -13.55
N GLU A 84 -2.93 -5.91 -14.58
CA GLU A 84 -4.17 -5.23 -14.98
C GLU A 84 -5.29 -5.44 -13.94
N ILE A 85 -5.49 -6.67 -13.46
CA ILE A 85 -6.47 -6.93 -12.40
C ILE A 85 -6.15 -6.15 -11.14
N VAL A 86 -4.89 -6.16 -10.70
CA VAL A 86 -4.48 -5.43 -9.49
C VAL A 86 -4.62 -3.91 -9.70
N LEU A 87 -4.34 -3.39 -10.90
CA LEU A 87 -4.54 -1.99 -11.22
C LEU A 87 -6.01 -1.59 -11.16
N TYR A 88 -6.91 -2.38 -11.74
CA TYR A 88 -8.35 -2.12 -11.71
C TYR A 88 -8.90 -2.18 -10.29
N TYR A 89 -8.53 -3.21 -9.52
CA TYR A 89 -8.88 -3.32 -8.10
C TYR A 89 -8.42 -2.10 -7.29
N PHE A 90 -7.18 -1.67 -7.52
CA PHE A 90 -6.59 -0.52 -6.84
C PHE A 90 -7.29 0.80 -7.22
N GLY A 91 -7.59 0.99 -8.51
CA GLY A 91 -8.32 2.15 -9.02
C GLY A 91 -9.74 2.24 -8.45
N LEU A 92 -10.47 1.13 -8.42
CA LEU A 92 -11.79 1.06 -7.78
C LEU A 92 -11.72 1.37 -6.28
N ASN A 93 -10.72 0.84 -5.57
CA ASN A 93 -10.55 1.10 -4.15
C ASN A 93 -10.32 2.60 -3.87
N LEU A 94 -9.47 3.26 -4.65
CA LEU A 94 -9.28 4.72 -4.55
C LEU A 94 -10.55 5.49 -4.88
N PHE A 95 -11.27 5.11 -5.94
CA PHE A 95 -12.52 5.75 -6.32
C PHE A 95 -13.54 5.68 -5.18
N PHE A 96 -13.76 4.49 -4.61
CA PHE A 96 -14.65 4.32 -3.46
C PHE A 96 -14.17 5.10 -2.23
N ALA A 97 -12.87 5.12 -1.93
CA ALA A 97 -12.32 5.84 -0.79
C ALA A 97 -12.55 7.36 -0.91
N ILE A 98 -12.34 7.94 -2.10
CA ILE A 98 -12.57 9.37 -2.36
C ILE A 98 -14.06 9.68 -2.27
N MET A 99 -14.90 8.92 -2.97
CA MET A 99 -16.36 9.14 -2.99
C MET A 99 -16.96 9.05 -1.58
N SER A 100 -16.60 8.03 -0.81
CA SER A 100 -17.09 7.88 0.57
C SER A 100 -16.58 8.99 1.49
N THR A 101 -15.34 9.44 1.33
CA THR A 101 -14.80 10.57 2.11
C THR A 101 -15.51 11.88 1.80
N ILE A 102 -15.85 12.13 0.53
CA ILE A 102 -16.67 13.30 0.12
C ILE A 102 -18.06 13.21 0.75
N MET A 103 -18.71 12.04 0.72
CA MET A 103 -20.04 11.86 1.31
C MET A 103 -20.05 12.04 2.83
N VAL A 104 -19.00 11.63 3.53
CA VAL A 104 -18.82 11.89 4.98
C VAL A 104 -18.61 13.38 5.22
N SER A 105 -17.84 14.08 4.37
CA SER A 105 -17.66 15.53 4.44
C SER A 105 -18.96 16.31 4.20
N LEU A 106 -19.89 15.76 3.43
CA LEU A 106 -21.23 16.32 3.20
C LEU A 106 -22.25 15.93 4.28
N GLY A 107 -21.84 15.18 5.31
CA GLY A 107 -22.72 14.73 6.40
C GLY A 107 -23.79 13.72 5.99
N ARG A 108 -23.65 13.08 4.80
CA ARG A 108 -24.64 12.14 4.26
C ARG A 108 -24.44 10.71 4.77
N ILE A 109 -23.25 10.37 5.23
CA ILE A 109 -22.85 9.02 5.65
C ILE A 109 -22.02 9.12 6.94
N ASN A 110 -22.25 8.20 7.88
CA ASN A 110 -21.46 8.08 9.10
C ASN A 110 -20.04 7.58 8.80
N PRO A 111 -19.00 8.07 9.52
CA PRO A 111 -17.65 7.56 9.38
C PRO A 111 -17.57 6.05 9.70
N ILE A 112 -16.61 5.39 9.06
CA ILE A 112 -16.32 3.97 9.24
C ILE A 112 -15.20 3.89 10.28
N ASP A 113 -15.41 3.10 11.32
CA ASP A 113 -14.48 2.97 12.45
C ASP A 113 -13.70 1.64 12.44
N HIS A 114 -13.88 0.83 11.40
CA HIS A 114 -13.29 -0.51 11.27
C HIS A 114 -12.42 -0.69 10.03
N VAL A 115 -11.40 -1.54 10.16
CA VAL A 115 -10.50 -1.89 9.05
C VAL A 115 -11.12 -3.02 8.23
N ARG A 116 -11.20 -2.83 6.91
CA ARG A 116 -11.64 -3.87 5.97
C ARG A 116 -10.44 -4.50 5.28
N PHE A 117 -10.43 -5.81 5.12
CA PHE A 117 -9.50 -6.53 4.27
C PHE A 117 -10.11 -6.73 2.88
N LEU A 118 -9.37 -6.30 1.85
CA LEU A 118 -9.71 -6.49 0.43
C LEU A 118 -11.11 -5.99 0.05
N MET A 119 -11.61 -4.99 0.78
CA MET A 119 -12.95 -4.40 0.67
C MET A 119 -14.13 -5.26 1.17
N LEU A 120 -13.95 -6.57 1.34
CA LEU A 120 -15.02 -7.54 1.66
C LEU A 120 -15.01 -8.05 3.10
N PHE A 121 -13.84 -8.34 3.65
CA PHE A 121 -13.74 -8.98 4.97
C PHE A 121 -13.54 -7.94 6.04
N GLU A 122 -14.48 -7.81 6.98
CA GLU A 122 -14.26 -7.00 8.17
C GLU A 122 -13.23 -7.71 9.04
N MET A 123 -12.13 -7.03 9.36
CA MET A 123 -11.13 -7.62 10.25
C MET A 123 -11.68 -7.58 11.69
N PRO A 124 -11.61 -8.69 12.45
CA PRO A 124 -12.15 -8.77 13.80
C PRO A 124 -11.34 -7.98 14.83
N PHE A 125 -10.21 -7.38 14.45
CA PHE A 125 -9.41 -6.55 15.33
C PHE A 125 -9.90 -5.10 15.27
N ALA A 126 -10.41 -4.60 16.40
CA ALA A 126 -10.53 -3.16 16.60
C ALA A 126 -9.13 -2.59 16.84
N LEU A 127 -8.77 -1.51 16.13
CA LEU A 127 -7.54 -0.79 16.42
C LEU A 127 -7.67 -0.17 17.82
N PRO A 128 -6.77 -0.45 18.77
CA PRO A 128 -6.77 0.24 20.05
C PRO A 128 -6.39 1.68 19.76
N GLN A 129 -7.38 2.58 19.69
CA GLN A 129 -7.15 4.01 19.52
C GLN A 129 -6.53 4.56 20.81
N LEU A 130 -5.20 4.40 20.93
CA LEU A 130 -4.45 4.70 22.15
C LEU A 130 -4.38 6.20 22.45
N PHE A 131 -4.58 7.04 21.43
CA PHE A 131 -4.67 8.50 21.57
C PHE A 131 -6.10 9.00 21.30
N MET A 132 -6.60 9.86 22.18
CA MET A 132 -7.95 10.45 22.10
C MET A 132 -7.88 11.86 21.48
N PHE A 133 -7.27 12.01 20.30
CA PHE A 133 -7.29 13.30 19.60
C PHE A 133 -8.58 13.44 18.79
N SER A 134 -9.31 14.53 19.00
CA SER A 134 -10.52 14.85 18.22
C SER A 134 -10.14 15.25 16.80
N ALA A 135 -10.04 14.28 15.89
CA ALA A 135 -9.87 14.54 14.47
C ALA A 135 -11.24 14.73 13.77
N PRO A 136 -11.31 15.55 12.72
CA PRO A 136 -12.54 15.72 11.95
C PRO A 136 -12.96 14.39 11.30
N SER A 137 -14.26 14.11 11.30
CA SER A 137 -14.84 12.83 10.86
C SER A 137 -14.41 12.33 9.46
N PRO A 138 -14.20 13.19 8.44
CA PRO A 138 -13.73 12.71 7.14
C PRO A 138 -12.29 12.20 7.18
N LEU A 139 -11.47 12.78 8.07
CA LEU A 139 -10.05 12.46 8.19
C LEU A 139 -9.84 11.09 8.85
N ILE A 140 -10.67 10.77 9.84
CA ILE A 140 -10.73 9.45 10.48
C ILE A 140 -11.12 8.40 9.43
N HIS A 141 -12.22 8.64 8.71
CA HIS A 141 -12.69 7.75 7.66
C HIS A 141 -11.62 7.51 6.57
N LEU A 142 -10.97 8.57 6.09
CA LEU A 142 -9.91 8.46 5.08
C LEU A 142 -8.70 7.67 5.62
N GLY A 143 -8.31 7.90 6.88
CA GLY A 143 -7.25 7.16 7.55
C GLY A 143 -7.51 5.65 7.55
N TYR A 144 -8.72 5.21 7.92
CA TYR A 144 -9.12 3.80 7.89
C TYR A 144 -9.02 3.19 6.50
N ARG A 145 -9.43 3.93 5.45
CA ARG A 145 -9.33 3.48 4.06
C ARG A 145 -7.87 3.31 3.60
N VAL A 146 -7.03 4.31 3.86
CA VAL A 146 -5.61 4.28 3.47
C VAL A 146 -4.88 3.17 4.22
N TYR A 147 -5.12 3.03 5.53
CA TYR A 147 -4.52 1.99 6.36
C TYR A 147 -4.90 0.58 5.88
N SER A 148 -6.20 0.34 5.67
CA SER A 148 -6.75 -0.92 5.12
C SER A 148 -6.08 -1.30 3.79
N MET A 149 -5.98 -0.36 2.88
CA MET A 149 -5.43 -0.56 1.55
C MET A 149 -3.93 -0.88 1.59
N MET A 150 -3.19 -0.21 2.46
CA MET A 150 -1.76 -0.47 2.63
C MET A 150 -1.52 -1.81 3.34
N LEU A 151 -2.29 -2.13 4.38
CA LEU A 151 -2.23 -3.40 5.11
C LEU A 151 -2.52 -4.61 4.20
N THR A 152 -3.61 -4.54 3.44
CA THR A 152 -3.99 -5.61 2.49
C THR A 152 -2.90 -5.85 1.46
N SER A 153 -2.35 -4.78 0.87
CA SER A 153 -1.27 -4.88 -0.10
C SER A 153 0.02 -5.48 0.48
N THR A 154 0.32 -5.18 1.75
CA THR A 154 1.49 -5.71 2.44
C THR A 154 1.31 -7.20 2.77
N ILE A 155 0.14 -7.61 3.25
CA ILE A 155 -0.16 -9.02 3.54
C ILE A 155 -0.07 -9.86 2.26
N ILE A 156 -0.72 -9.45 1.18
CA ILE A 156 -0.63 -10.15 -0.11
C ILE A 156 0.82 -10.17 -0.60
N GLY A 157 1.53 -9.05 -0.44
CA GLY A 157 2.93 -8.95 -0.80
C GLY A 157 3.82 -9.93 -0.01
N CYS A 158 3.60 -10.08 1.29
CA CYS A 158 4.29 -11.06 2.13
C CYS A 158 4.01 -12.50 1.67
N VAL A 159 2.75 -12.84 1.38
CA VAL A 159 2.37 -14.19 0.90
C VAL A 159 3.08 -14.50 -0.43
N LEU A 160 3.06 -13.57 -1.39
CA LEU A 160 3.73 -13.76 -2.67
C LEU A 160 5.26 -13.78 -2.54
N ALA A 161 5.82 -12.99 -1.62
CA ALA A 161 7.25 -12.97 -1.33
C ALA A 161 7.72 -14.28 -0.71
N TYR A 162 6.92 -14.87 0.17
CA TYR A 162 7.18 -16.17 0.78
C TYR A 162 7.12 -17.32 -0.24
N LEU A 163 6.09 -17.35 -1.10
CA LEU A 163 5.91 -18.45 -2.05
C LEU A 163 6.88 -18.40 -3.24
N TYR A 164 7.15 -17.20 -3.75
CA TYR A 164 7.89 -16.99 -4.99
C TYR A 164 9.21 -16.26 -4.73
N LEU A 165 9.34 -15.02 -5.19
CA LEU A 165 10.50 -14.16 -5.01
C LEU A 165 10.12 -12.92 -4.20
N PRO A 166 11.05 -12.33 -3.43
CA PRO A 166 10.77 -11.17 -2.58
C PRO A 166 10.24 -9.96 -3.36
N ARG A 167 10.48 -9.89 -4.67
CA ARG A 167 10.01 -8.81 -5.56
C ARG A 167 8.81 -9.17 -6.42
N THR A 168 8.12 -10.28 -6.17
CA THR A 168 6.95 -10.69 -6.96
C THR A 168 5.82 -9.67 -6.90
N TRP A 169 5.52 -9.12 -5.72
CA TRP A 169 4.52 -8.06 -5.58
C TRP A 169 4.88 -6.80 -6.35
N CYS A 170 6.18 -6.43 -6.38
CA CYS A 170 6.64 -5.26 -7.12
C CYS A 170 6.38 -5.38 -8.64
N MET A 171 6.35 -6.61 -9.18
CA MET A 171 6.05 -6.83 -10.60
C MET A 171 4.58 -6.58 -10.95
N ILE A 172 3.64 -6.85 -10.04
CA ILE A 172 2.20 -6.65 -10.23
C ILE A 172 1.66 -5.38 -9.57
N CYS A 173 2.55 -4.59 -8.96
CA CYS A 173 2.13 -3.41 -8.24
C CYS A 173 1.49 -2.37 -9.19
N PRO A 174 0.37 -1.73 -8.78
CA PRO A 174 -0.28 -0.69 -9.57
C PRO A 174 0.65 0.49 -9.84
N ILE A 175 1.42 0.93 -8.84
CA ILE A 175 2.39 2.03 -8.99
C ILE A 175 3.45 1.68 -10.04
N GLN A 176 3.99 0.46 -10.02
CA GLN A 176 4.98 0.03 -11.01
C GLN A 176 4.37 -0.03 -12.41
N THR A 177 3.11 -0.46 -12.51
CA THR A 177 2.39 -0.59 -13.79
C THR A 177 2.03 0.76 -14.40
N LEU A 178 1.73 1.77 -13.56
CA LEU A 178 1.46 3.14 -14.01
C LEU A 178 2.74 3.91 -14.37
N THR A 179 3.88 3.52 -13.81
CA THR A 179 5.19 4.15 -14.04
C THR A 179 6.06 3.40 -15.05
N THR A 180 5.50 2.39 -15.72
CA THR A 180 6.11 1.73 -16.89
C THR A 180 5.54 2.36 -18.15
N GLU A 181 6.35 3.09 -18.93
CA GLU A 181 5.97 3.45 -20.30
C GLU A 181 5.69 2.17 -21.10
N LYS A 182 4.52 2.13 -21.74
CA LYS A 182 4.23 1.16 -22.79
C LYS A 182 4.82 1.74 -24.08
N THR A 183 6.07 1.40 -24.35
CA THR A 183 6.66 1.52 -25.69
C THR A 183 6.05 0.47 -26.61
#